data_AF-A0A542-F1
#
_entry.id   AF-A0A542-F1
#
_cell.length_a   1.000
_cell.length_b   1.000
_cell.length_c   1.000
_cell.angle_alpha   90.00
_cell.angle_beta   90.00
_cell.angle_gamma   90.00
#
_symmetry.space_group_name_H-M   'P 1'
#
loop_
_entity.id
_entity.type
_entity.pdbx_description
1 polymer ?
#
loop_
_entity_poly.entity_id
_entity_poly.type
_entity_poly.pdbx_seq_one_letter_code
_entity_poly.pdbx_strand_id
1 'polypeptide(L)'
;MSIRLLCCVAFSLLWAGPVTAGITQAPTSQILAAGRSMTLRCTQDMRHNAMYWYRQDLGLGLRLIHYSNTAGTTGKGEVPDGYSVSRANTDDFPLTLASAVPSQTSVYFCASSDS
;
A
#
# COMPACT_ATOMS: atom_id res chain seq x y z
N MET A 1 -46.10 -19.90 -1.00
CA MET A 1 -45.25 -18.75 -0.63
C MET A 1 -43.78 -19.10 -0.33
N SER A 2 -43.26 -20.27 -0.75
CA SER A 2 -41.88 -20.68 -0.41
C SER A 2 -40.83 -20.40 -1.52
N ILE A 3 -41.23 -20.41 -2.79
CA ILE A 3 -40.32 -20.22 -3.95
C ILE A 3 -39.80 -18.77 -4.06
N ARG A 4 -40.59 -17.78 -3.62
CA ARG A 4 -40.22 -16.36 -3.71
C ARG A 4 -39.06 -16.00 -2.78
N LEU A 5 -39.03 -16.57 -1.57
CA LEU A 5 -37.96 -16.36 -0.60
C LEU A 5 -36.63 -16.97 -1.07
N LEU A 6 -36.66 -18.16 -1.69
CA LEU A 6 -35.47 -18.80 -2.26
C LEU A 6 -34.88 -18.00 -3.44
N CYS A 7 -35.73 -17.43 -4.31
CA CYS A 7 -35.28 -16.54 -5.39
C CYS A 7 -34.60 -15.26 -4.86
N CYS A 8 -35.16 -14.63 -3.82
CA CYS A 8 -34.59 -13.41 -3.25
C CYS A 8 -33.19 -13.66 -2.68
N VAL A 9 -32.98 -14.76 -1.94
CA VAL A 9 -31.68 -15.07 -1.33
C VAL A 9 -30.61 -15.37 -2.38
N ALA A 10 -30.97 -16.06 -3.48
CA ALA A 10 -30.05 -16.30 -4.59
C ALA A 10 -29.64 -15.02 -5.32
N PHE A 11 -30.56 -14.05 -5.48
CA PHE A 11 -30.28 -12.77 -6.14
C PHE A 11 -29.38 -11.86 -5.28
N SER A 12 -29.49 -11.92 -3.96
CA SER A 12 -28.65 -11.14 -3.03
C SER A 12 -27.17 -11.57 -3.05
N LEU A 13 -26.89 -12.86 -3.26
CA LEU A 13 -25.52 -13.41 -3.24
C LEU A 13 -24.77 -13.20 -4.56
N LEU A 14 -25.47 -12.87 -5.65
CA LEU A 14 -24.89 -12.66 -6.97
C LEU A 14 -24.41 -11.22 -7.22
N TRP A 15 -24.75 -10.26 -6.35
CA TRP A 15 -24.41 -8.84 -6.55
C TRP A 15 -23.37 -8.30 -5.56
N ALA A 16 -22.80 -9.14 -4.70
CA ALA A 16 -21.59 -8.79 -3.97
C ALA A 16 -20.39 -8.83 -4.94
N GLY A 17 -20.29 -7.83 -5.80
CA GLY A 17 -19.10 -7.60 -6.60
C GLY A 17 -17.90 -7.30 -5.69
N PRO A 18 -16.67 -7.61 -6.11
CA PRO A 18 -15.50 -7.26 -5.33
C PRO A 18 -15.46 -5.74 -5.13
N VAL A 19 -15.48 -5.31 -3.86
CA VAL A 19 -15.22 -3.91 -3.50
C VAL A 19 -13.76 -3.65 -3.85
N THR A 20 -13.49 -2.74 -4.79
CA THR A 20 -12.14 -2.28 -5.07
C THR A 20 -11.58 -1.64 -3.81
N ALA A 21 -10.46 -2.15 -3.32
CA ALA A 21 -9.75 -1.52 -2.22
C ALA A 21 -9.17 -0.20 -2.73
N GLY A 22 -9.47 0.90 -2.04
CA GLY A 22 -9.00 2.24 -2.40
C GLY A 22 -7.48 2.34 -2.55
N ILE A 23 -6.75 1.43 -1.88
CA ILE A 23 -5.30 1.23 -1.99
C ILE A 23 -5.03 -0.25 -2.20
N THR A 24 -4.20 -0.56 -3.18
CA THR A 24 -3.67 -1.90 -3.45
C THR A 24 -2.16 -1.92 -3.20
N GLN A 25 -1.68 -2.88 -2.41
CA GLN A 25 -0.27 -3.08 -2.11
C GLN A 25 0.20 -4.46 -2.56
N ALA A 26 1.41 -4.53 -3.13
CA ALA A 26 2.00 -5.79 -3.58
C ALA A 26 3.54 -5.80 -3.46
N PRO A 27 4.16 -6.96 -3.19
CA PRO A 27 3.53 -8.19 -2.72
C PRO A 27 3.02 -8.06 -1.28
N THR A 28 2.12 -8.94 -0.86
CA THR A 28 1.57 -8.97 0.51
C THR A 28 2.58 -9.46 1.55
N SER A 29 3.49 -10.34 1.13
CA SER A 29 4.60 -10.84 1.95
C SER A 29 5.76 -11.22 1.06
N GLN A 30 6.99 -10.96 1.51
CA GLN A 30 8.20 -11.35 0.78
C GLN A 30 9.29 -11.69 1.78
N ILE A 31 9.96 -12.83 1.57
CA ILE A 31 11.23 -13.16 2.22
C ILE A 31 12.33 -12.91 1.20
N LEU A 32 13.38 -12.21 1.61
CA LEU A 32 14.46 -11.79 0.73
C LEU A 32 15.81 -12.00 1.42
N ALA A 33 16.80 -12.49 0.67
CA ALA A 33 18.18 -12.55 1.15
C ALA A 33 18.77 -11.12 1.25
N ALA A 34 19.65 -10.91 2.23
CA ALA A 34 20.36 -9.64 2.37
C ALA A 34 21.14 -9.28 1.08
N GLY A 35 21.23 -7.99 0.78
CA GLY A 35 21.90 -7.47 -0.41
C GLY A 35 21.06 -7.52 -1.69
N ARG A 36 19.89 -8.15 -1.69
CA ARG A 36 18.99 -8.16 -2.85
C ARG A 36 18.13 -6.91 -2.90
N SER A 37 17.79 -6.49 -4.11
CA SER A 37 16.85 -5.39 -4.36
C SER A 37 15.41 -5.88 -4.33
N MET A 38 14.48 -5.03 -3.89
CA MET A 38 13.05 -5.27 -3.92
C MET A 38 12.26 -3.96 -4.04
N THR A 39 11.13 -3.99 -4.74
CA THR A 39 10.20 -2.85 -4.82
C THR A 39 8.82 -3.27 -4.33
N LEU A 40 8.35 -2.61 -3.28
CA LEU A 40 6.96 -2.66 -2.84
C LEU A 40 6.14 -1.69 -3.71
N ARG A 41 5.04 -2.19 -4.27
CA ARG A 41 4.09 -1.43 -5.07
C ARG A 41 2.96 -0.95 -4.18
N CYS A 42 2.55 0.29 -4.39
CA CYS A 42 1.32 0.84 -3.85
C CYS A 42 0.62 1.63 -4.94
N THR A 43 -0.65 1.30 -5.17
CA THR A 43 -1.50 1.95 -6.17
C THR A 43 -2.82 2.36 -5.53
N GLN A 44 -3.39 3.49 -5.92
CA GLN A 44 -4.68 3.98 -5.41
C GLN A 44 -5.62 4.40 -6.55
N ASP A 45 -6.93 4.24 -6.36
CA ASP A 45 -7.98 4.59 -7.32
C ASP A 45 -8.93 5.71 -6.82
N MET A 46 -8.58 6.33 -5.70
CA MET A 46 -9.36 7.36 -5.00
C MET A 46 -9.04 8.79 -5.45
N ARG A 47 -8.07 8.98 -6.36
CA ARG A 47 -7.58 10.29 -6.84
C ARG A 47 -6.99 11.20 -5.75
N HIS A 48 -6.56 10.61 -4.65
CA HIS A 48 -5.87 11.30 -3.58
C HIS A 48 -4.53 11.90 -4.03
N ASN A 49 -4.25 13.15 -3.65
CA ASN A 49 -3.01 13.82 -3.98
C ASN A 49 -1.83 13.22 -3.19
N ALA A 50 -1.98 13.10 -1.87
CA ALA A 50 -0.90 12.70 -1.00
C ALA A 50 -0.84 11.17 -0.84
N MET A 51 0.37 10.62 -0.80
CA MET A 51 0.63 9.21 -0.49
C MET A 51 1.83 9.06 0.44
N TYR A 52 1.81 7.98 1.22
CA TYR A 52 2.72 7.76 2.33
C TYR A 52 3.14 6.31 2.39
N TRP A 53 4.41 6.08 2.74
CA TRP A 53 4.93 4.79 3.15
C TRP A 53 5.31 4.81 4.61
N TYR A 54 4.78 3.84 5.35
CA TYR A 54 5.10 3.61 6.74
C TYR A 54 5.71 2.23 6.92
N ARG A 55 6.48 2.08 7.99
CA ARG A 55 6.81 0.79 8.57
C ARG A 55 6.29 0.67 10.00
N GLN A 56 5.94 -0.55 10.37
CA GLN A 56 5.57 -0.91 11.73
C GLN A 56 6.46 -2.04 12.21
N ASP A 57 7.36 -1.71 13.13
CA ASP A 57 8.16 -2.72 13.82
C ASP A 57 7.39 -3.21 15.05
N LEU A 58 7.69 -4.43 15.51
CA LEU A 58 7.00 -5.04 16.64
C LEU A 58 7.09 -4.15 17.89
N GLY A 59 5.94 -3.84 18.47
CA GLY A 59 5.84 -3.00 19.68
C GLY A 59 6.00 -1.49 19.44
N LEU A 60 6.21 -1.06 18.20
CA LEU A 60 6.28 0.35 17.81
C LEU A 60 5.03 0.79 17.02
N GLY A 61 4.75 2.09 17.04
CA GLY A 61 3.75 2.70 16.16
C GLY A 61 4.20 2.75 14.70
N LEU A 62 3.35 3.29 13.84
CA LEU A 62 3.72 3.62 12.47
C LEU A 62 4.82 4.68 12.49
N ARG A 63 5.89 4.44 11.73
CA ARG A 63 6.94 5.43 11.48
C ARG A 63 7.02 5.71 9.99
N LEU A 64 7.02 6.99 9.64
CA LEU A 64 7.01 7.42 8.25
C LEU A 64 8.38 7.16 7.60
N ILE A 65 8.38 6.46 6.48
CA ILE A 65 9.57 6.25 5.65
C ILE A 65 9.70 7.42 4.66
N HIS A 66 8.69 7.59 3.82
CA HIS A 66 8.63 8.58 2.75
C HIS A 66 7.19 9.00 2.49
N TYR A 67 7.03 10.21 1.97
CA TYR A 67 5.73 10.72 1.54
C TYR A 67 5.83 11.47 0.22
N SER A 68 4.69 11.80 -0.35
CA SER A 68 4.54 12.61 -1.54
C SER A 68 3.25 13.40 -1.41
N ASN A 69 3.29 14.71 -1.61
CA ASN A 69 2.09 15.56 -1.51
C ASN A 69 1.29 15.59 -2.82
N THR A 70 1.96 15.35 -3.95
CA THR A 70 1.37 15.28 -5.29
C THR A 70 2.36 14.65 -6.27
N ALA A 71 1.91 14.36 -7.50
CA ALA A 71 2.76 13.85 -8.57
C ALA A 71 3.99 14.75 -8.79
N GLY A 72 5.16 14.12 -9.00
CA GLY A 72 6.44 14.79 -9.17
C GLY A 72 7.15 15.18 -7.86
N THR A 73 6.53 15.00 -6.70
CA THR A 73 7.13 15.35 -5.39
C THR A 73 7.40 14.13 -4.53
N THR A 74 8.50 14.14 -3.78
CA THR A 74 8.81 13.16 -2.74
C THR A 74 9.45 13.86 -1.54
N GLY A 75 9.18 13.36 -0.35
CA GLY A 75 9.68 13.89 0.92
C GLY A 75 10.14 12.76 1.84
N LYS A 76 11.12 13.05 2.70
CA LYS A 76 11.67 12.10 3.68
C LYS A 76 10.84 12.11 4.96
N GLY A 77 10.59 10.93 5.52
CA GLY A 77 9.97 10.78 6.83
C GLY A 77 10.98 10.68 7.98
N GLU A 78 10.57 10.02 9.05
CA GLU A 78 11.38 9.73 10.24
C GLU A 78 12.49 8.71 9.98
N VAL A 79 12.24 7.73 9.10
CA VAL A 79 13.14 6.60 8.82
C VAL A 79 13.35 6.39 7.30
N PRO A 80 13.87 7.39 6.57
CA PRO A 80 13.96 7.37 5.10
C PRO A 80 15.15 6.55 4.56
N ASP A 81 16.17 6.33 5.39
CA ASP A 81 17.46 5.82 4.92
C ASP A 81 17.39 4.36 4.47
N GLY A 82 18.08 4.06 3.36
CA GLY A 82 18.07 2.73 2.74
C GLY A 82 16.85 2.44 1.86
N TYR A 83 15.97 3.43 1.69
CA TYR A 83 14.81 3.36 0.80
C TYR A 83 14.90 4.43 -0.30
N SER A 84 14.22 4.18 -1.42
CA SER A 84 13.96 5.17 -2.46
C SER A 84 12.52 5.09 -2.93
N VAL A 85 11.97 6.24 -3.34
CA VAL A 85 10.60 6.36 -3.83
C VAL A 85 10.57 7.19 -5.11
N SER A 86 9.52 7.01 -5.91
CA SER A 86 9.19 7.88 -7.03
C SER A 86 7.69 8.16 -7.04
N ARG A 87 7.30 9.29 -7.61
CA ARG A 87 5.89 9.66 -7.78
C ARG A 87 5.65 10.22 -9.18
N ALA A 88 5.54 9.36 -10.18
CA ALA A 88 5.37 9.79 -11.57
C ALA A 88 3.94 10.30 -11.86
N ASN A 89 2.94 9.76 -11.14
CA ASN A 89 1.53 10.09 -11.27
C ASN A 89 0.88 10.08 -9.86
N THR A 90 -0.41 10.40 -9.79
CA THR A 90 -1.18 10.38 -8.52
C THR A 90 -1.48 8.97 -8.02
N ASP A 91 -1.41 7.97 -8.89
CA ASP A 91 -2.00 6.67 -8.64
C ASP A 91 -0.97 5.72 -7.99
N ASP A 92 0.29 5.82 -8.42
CA ASP A 92 1.38 4.94 -8.02
C ASP A 92 2.36 5.64 -7.06
N PHE A 93 2.75 4.94 -6.00
CA PHE A 93 3.84 5.35 -5.12
C PHE A 93 4.70 4.14 -4.72
N PRO A 94 5.64 3.68 -5.57
CA PRO A 94 6.50 2.55 -5.25
C PRO A 94 7.58 2.89 -4.21
N LEU A 95 7.90 1.93 -3.34
CA LEU A 95 9.02 1.98 -2.39
C LEU A 95 10.05 0.92 -2.76
N THR A 96 11.27 1.33 -3.07
CA THR A 96 12.37 0.44 -3.45
C THR A 96 13.41 0.36 -2.34
N LEU A 97 13.80 -0.86 -2.00
CA LEU A 97 14.98 -1.18 -1.21
C LEU A 97 16.05 -1.66 -2.19
N ALA A 98 17.05 -0.84 -2.50
CA ALA A 98 18.06 -1.18 -3.51
C ALA A 98 18.97 -2.34 -3.08
N SER A 99 19.22 -2.46 -1.78
CA SER A 99 20.01 -3.53 -1.16
C SER A 99 19.46 -3.77 0.24
N ALA A 100 18.66 -4.82 0.39
CA ALA A 100 17.95 -5.09 1.64
C ALA A 100 18.92 -5.50 2.75
N VAL A 101 18.70 -4.94 3.94
CA VAL A 101 19.44 -5.28 5.16
C VAL A 101 18.50 -5.82 6.25
N PRO A 102 18.98 -6.65 7.20
CA PRO A 102 18.11 -7.25 8.22
C PRO A 102 17.29 -6.25 9.05
N SER A 103 17.81 -5.04 9.30
CA SER A 103 17.11 -3.96 10.02
C SER A 103 15.90 -3.37 9.27
N GLN A 104 15.73 -3.72 7.99
CA GLN A 104 14.55 -3.37 7.18
C GLN A 104 13.48 -4.47 7.21
N THR A 105 13.63 -5.52 8.02
CA THR A 105 12.54 -6.48 8.26
C THR A 105 11.44 -5.81 9.07
N SER A 106 10.25 -5.64 8.47
CA SER A 106 9.13 -4.91 9.08
C SER A 106 7.82 -5.20 8.35
N VAL A 107 6.69 -4.75 8.92
CA VAL A 107 5.43 -4.65 8.19
C VAL A 107 5.36 -3.28 7.52
N TYR A 108 5.03 -3.25 6.23
CA TYR A 108 5.00 -2.04 5.43
C TYR A 108 3.57 -1.65 5.07
N PHE A 109 3.20 -0.40 5.32
CA PHE A 109 1.89 0.14 5.03
C PHE A 109 1.97 1.30 4.05
N CYS A 110 1.07 1.30 3.07
CA CYS A 110 0.86 2.44 2.20
C CYS A 110 -0.48 3.09 2.55
N ALA A 111 -0.50 4.42 2.54
CA ALA A 111 -1.70 5.21 2.76
C ALA A 111 -1.78 6.36 1.76
N SER A 112 -2.97 6.93 1.59
CA SER A 112 -3.20 8.11 0.75
C SER A 112 -4.21 9.05 1.39
N SER A 113 -4.18 10.32 1.00
CA SER A 113 -5.10 11.36 1.47
C SER A 113 -5.35 12.40 0.37
N ASP A 114 -6.57 12.96 0.33
CA ASP A 114 -6.99 13.96 -0.65
C ASP A 114 -6.21 15.30 -0.55
N SER A 115 -5.54 15.52 0.59
CA SER A 115 -4.88 16.74 1.07
C SER A 115 -5.82 17.85 1.56
#